data_AF-A0A1Y3WZV2-F1
#
_entry.id   AF-A0A1Y3WZV2-F1
#
_cell.length_a   1.000
_cell.length_b   1.000
_cell.length_c   1.000
_cell.angle_alpha   90.00
_cell.angle_beta   90.00
_cell.angle_gamma   90.00
#
_symmetry.space_group_name_H-M   'P 1'
#
loop_
_entity.id
_entity.type
_entity.pdbx_description
1 polymer ?
#
loop_
_entity_poly.entity_id
_entity_poly.type
_entity_poly.pdbx_seq_one_letter_code
_entity_poly.pdbx_strand_id
1 'polypeptide(L)'
;MGLMGGAPPTSGADAERLFAAGITYICCEAWPQAYVCFVRSAREDAPTRYNQALCCFHVGWYEESYRLLAEAERLLDDKPGKGSGLGIPSMPRLQPPEAFRRWDTDGELPRSPLLPETPRDDALTLILRLRAETAFRLGRCEEVRTIAARLGHRYKHLENLLKTIDR
;
A
#
# COMPACT_ATOMS: atom_id res chain seq x y z
N MET A 1 -21.85 22.64 25.78
CA MET A 1 -20.81 21.60 25.56
C MET A 1 -21.52 20.25 25.54
N GLY A 2 -21.59 19.58 24.38
CA GLY A 2 -22.34 18.35 24.20
C GLY A 2 -21.52 17.27 23.50
N LEU A 3 -21.25 16.19 24.26
CA LEU A 3 -21.09 14.79 23.86
C LEU A 3 -20.15 14.48 22.67
N MET A 4 -18.88 14.20 23.01
CA MET A 4 -18.01 13.35 22.21
C MET A 4 -18.59 11.93 22.18
N GLY A 5 -19.27 11.59 21.08
CA GLY A 5 -19.65 10.22 20.75
C GLY A 5 -18.43 9.44 20.28
N GLY A 6 -17.55 9.04 21.21
CA GLY A 6 -16.53 8.04 20.94
C GLY A 6 -17.20 6.68 20.82
N ALA A 7 -17.25 6.11 19.63
CA ALA A 7 -17.66 4.72 19.45
C ALA A 7 -16.76 3.83 20.33
N PRO A 8 -17.30 2.78 20.97
CA PRO A 8 -16.48 1.86 21.76
C PRO A 8 -15.38 1.27 20.88
N PRO A 9 -14.18 1.02 21.44
CA PRO A 9 -13.09 0.41 20.70
C PRO A 9 -13.58 -0.91 20.10
N THR A 10 -13.45 -1.04 18.79
CA THR A 10 -13.80 -2.27 18.06
C THR A 10 -13.02 -3.43 18.65
N SER A 11 -13.70 -4.53 18.95
CA SER A 11 -13.01 -5.75 19.38
C SER A 11 -12.00 -6.19 18.30
N GLY A 12 -10.95 -6.90 18.67
CA GLY A 12 -9.94 -7.36 17.70
C GLY A 12 -10.55 -8.17 16.53
N ALA A 13 -11.59 -8.96 16.80
CA ALA A 13 -12.34 -9.69 15.79
C ALA A 13 -13.13 -8.78 14.84
N ASP A 14 -13.66 -7.67 15.34
CA ASP A 14 -14.36 -6.67 14.51
C ASP A 14 -13.37 -5.90 13.63
N ALA A 15 -12.16 -5.61 14.14
CA ALA A 15 -11.09 -4.97 13.38
C ALA A 15 -10.63 -5.84 12.19
N GLU A 16 -10.46 -7.14 12.39
CA GLU A 16 -10.11 -8.08 11.32
C GLU A 16 -11.23 -8.22 10.28
N ARG A 17 -12.48 -8.31 10.72
CA ARG A 17 -13.65 -8.36 9.82
C ARG A 17 -13.77 -7.10 8.97
N LEU A 18 -13.58 -5.93 9.59
CA LEU A 18 -13.61 -4.65 8.89
C LEU A 18 -12.46 -4.55 7.88
N PHE A 19 -11.25 -4.99 8.25
CA PHE A 19 -10.12 -5.04 7.32
C PHE A 19 -10.43 -5.94 6.12
N ALA A 20 -10.90 -7.16 6.36
CA ALA A 20 -11.27 -8.11 5.30
C ALA A 20 -12.37 -7.56 4.38
N ALA A 21 -13.41 -6.93 4.94
CA ALA A 21 -14.44 -6.26 4.15
C ALA A 21 -13.86 -5.12 3.31
N GLY A 22 -12.91 -4.35 3.85
CA GLY A 22 -12.18 -3.32 3.11
C GLY A 22 -11.43 -3.88 1.90
N ILE A 23 -10.77 -5.03 2.05
CA ILE A 23 -10.13 -5.75 0.93
C ILE A 23 -11.16 -6.11 -0.14
N THR A 24 -12.29 -6.69 0.25
CA THR A 24 -13.36 -7.04 -0.69
C THR A 24 -13.88 -5.82 -1.45
N TYR A 25 -14.06 -4.68 -0.76
CA TYR A 25 -14.49 -3.44 -1.42
C TYR A 25 -13.44 -2.90 -2.40
N ILE A 26 -12.13 -3.00 -2.10
CA ILE A 26 -11.06 -2.67 -3.07
C ILE A 26 -11.19 -3.54 -4.32
N CYS A 27 -11.37 -4.86 -4.16
CA CYS A 27 -11.52 -5.78 -5.29
C CYS A 27 -12.75 -5.46 -6.17
N CYS A 28 -13.76 -4.80 -5.60
CA CYS A 28 -14.95 -4.32 -6.32
C CYS A 28 -14.84 -2.84 -6.75
N GLU A 29 -13.67 -2.21 -6.60
CA GLU A 29 -13.43 -0.78 -6.87
C GLU A 29 -14.37 0.17 -6.10
N ALA A 30 -14.89 -0.27 -4.95
CA ALA A 30 -15.76 0.50 -4.06
C ALA A 30 -14.91 1.32 -3.05
N TRP A 31 -14.11 2.26 -3.57
CA TRP A 31 -13.07 2.96 -2.81
C TRP A 31 -13.56 3.68 -1.54
N PRO A 32 -14.70 4.43 -1.55
CA PRO A 32 -15.17 5.10 -0.33
C PRO A 32 -15.56 4.12 0.78
N GLN A 33 -16.23 3.01 0.41
CA GLN A 33 -16.65 1.97 1.35
C GLN A 33 -15.43 1.25 1.94
N ALA A 34 -14.45 0.94 1.09
CA ALA A 34 -13.18 0.36 1.52
C ALA A 34 -12.46 1.26 2.54
N TYR A 35 -12.33 2.56 2.23
CA TYR A 35 -11.69 3.52 3.14
C TYR A 35 -12.34 3.55 4.52
N VAL A 36 -13.69 3.63 4.56
CA VAL A 36 -14.45 3.63 5.81
C VAL A 36 -14.21 2.34 6.62
N CYS A 37 -14.13 1.19 5.96
CA CYS A 37 -13.78 -0.08 6.60
C CYS A 37 -12.40 -0.02 7.27
N PHE A 38 -11.38 0.49 6.57
CA PHE A 38 -10.03 0.59 7.14
C PHE A 38 -9.95 1.60 8.30
N VAL A 39 -10.59 2.76 8.20
CA VAL A 39 -10.66 3.72 9.31
C VAL A 39 -11.33 3.09 10.54
N ARG A 40 -12.47 2.42 10.34
CA ARG A 40 -13.20 1.78 11.43
C ARG A 40 -12.49 0.57 12.02
N SER A 41 -11.60 -0.07 11.27
CA SER A 41 -10.79 -1.18 11.80
C SER A 41 -9.84 -0.74 12.91
N ALA A 42 -9.53 0.57 13.01
CA ALA A 42 -8.60 1.15 13.99
C ALA A 42 -7.20 0.49 14.01
N ARG A 43 -6.82 -0.19 12.92
CA ARG A 43 -5.52 -0.83 12.79
C ARG A 43 -4.46 0.20 12.41
N GLU A 44 -3.33 0.17 13.12
CA GLU A 44 -2.20 1.08 12.91
C GLU A 44 -1.00 0.35 12.30
N ASP A 45 -1.24 -0.49 11.30
CA ASP A 45 -0.21 -1.24 10.60
C ASP A 45 -0.02 -0.80 9.14
N ALA A 46 1.10 -1.20 8.54
CA ALA A 46 1.45 -0.83 7.17
C ALA A 46 0.39 -1.27 6.12
N PRO A 47 -0.19 -2.50 6.16
CA PRO A 47 -1.26 -2.89 5.26
C PRO A 47 -2.47 -1.96 5.33
N THR A 48 -2.91 -1.58 6.53
CA THR A 48 -4.07 -0.69 6.70
C THR A 48 -3.79 0.69 6.13
N ARG A 49 -2.61 1.27 6.41
CA ARG A 49 -2.22 2.60 5.91
C ARG A 49 -2.06 2.60 4.39
N TYR A 50 -1.45 1.57 3.81
CA TYR A 50 -1.37 1.43 2.36
C TYR A 50 -2.76 1.31 1.73
N ASN A 51 -3.64 0.48 2.28
CA ASN A 51 -4.97 0.28 1.70
C ASN A 51 -5.84 1.56 1.81
N GLN A 52 -5.71 2.32 2.90
CA GLN A 52 -6.30 3.67 2.99
C GLN A 52 -5.74 4.60 1.91
N ALA A 53 -4.42 4.61 1.71
CA ALA A 53 -3.79 5.43 0.69
C ALA A 53 -4.25 5.07 -0.72
N LEU A 54 -4.36 3.78 -1.02
CA LEU A 54 -4.88 3.28 -2.30
C LEU A 54 -6.31 3.80 -2.54
N CYS A 55 -7.18 3.76 -1.53
CA CYS A 55 -8.51 4.34 -1.64
C CYS A 55 -8.46 5.86 -1.90
N CYS A 56 -7.63 6.60 -1.15
CA CYS A 56 -7.44 8.04 -1.33
C CYS A 56 -6.94 8.39 -2.74
N PHE A 57 -5.98 7.62 -3.26
CA PHE A 57 -5.44 7.81 -4.60
C PHE A 57 -6.53 7.70 -5.67
N HIS A 58 -7.35 6.66 -5.61
CA HIS A 58 -8.39 6.40 -6.61
C HIS A 58 -9.53 7.43 -6.60
N VAL A 59 -9.77 8.12 -5.48
CA VAL A 59 -10.74 9.23 -5.40
C VAL A 59 -10.10 10.61 -5.60
N GLY A 60 -8.82 10.69 -5.95
CA GLY A 60 -8.12 11.95 -6.24
C GLY A 60 -7.62 12.72 -5.01
N TRP A 61 -7.67 12.13 -3.82
CA TRP A 61 -7.17 12.74 -2.59
C TRP A 61 -5.65 12.50 -2.42
N TYR A 62 -4.86 13.06 -3.34
CA TYR A 62 -3.45 12.72 -3.49
C TYR A 62 -2.57 13.11 -2.30
N GLU A 63 -2.80 14.25 -1.65
CA GLU A 63 -2.02 14.66 -0.46
C GLU A 63 -2.18 13.68 0.70
N GLU A 64 -3.40 13.20 0.95
CA GLU A 64 -3.66 12.22 2.01
C GLU A 64 -3.11 10.84 1.64
N SER A 65 -3.27 10.43 0.37
CA SER A 65 -2.62 9.21 -0.15
C SER A 65 -1.11 9.24 0.11
N TYR A 66 -0.47 10.36 -0.24
CA TYR A 66 0.96 10.54 -0.07
C TYR A 66 1.40 10.43 1.40
N ARG A 67 0.68 11.11 2.30
CA ARG A 67 0.94 11.08 3.75
C ARG A 67 0.83 9.66 4.30
N LEU A 68 -0.23 8.95 3.93
CA LEU A 68 -0.48 7.57 4.36
C LEU A 68 0.57 6.59 3.81
N LEU A 69 1.09 6.82 2.60
CA LEU A 69 2.15 5.99 2.01
C LEU A 69 3.49 6.16 2.73
N ALA A 70 3.87 7.40 3.06
CA ALA A 70 5.07 7.66 3.86
C ALA A 70 4.97 6.98 5.24
N GLU A 71 3.77 6.97 5.82
CA GLU A 71 3.50 6.30 7.09
C GLU A 71 3.52 4.77 6.97
N ALA A 72 2.94 4.20 5.91
CA ALA A 72 2.99 2.77 5.63
C ALA A 72 4.43 2.27 5.46
N GLU A 73 5.26 3.03 4.74
CA GLU A 73 6.68 2.73 4.55
C GLU A 73 7.42 2.72 5.89
N ARG A 74 7.24 3.75 6.73
CA ARG A 74 7.85 3.82 8.07
C ARG A 74 7.46 2.61 8.93
N LEU A 75 6.19 2.22 8.91
CA LEU A 75 5.70 1.04 9.66
C LEU A 75 6.25 -0.30 9.16
N LEU A 76 6.72 -0.39 7.91
CA LEU A 76 7.45 -1.55 7.41
C LEU A 76 8.91 -1.59 7.84
N ASP A 77 9.52 -0.42 8.10
CA ASP A 77 10.88 -0.30 8.61
C ASP A 77 10.94 -0.51 10.14
N ASP A 78 9.93 -0.02 10.87
CA ASP A 78 9.81 -0.12 12.34
C ASP A 78 9.51 -1.54 12.86
N LYS A 79 9.26 -2.51 11.96
CA LYS A 79 9.25 -3.94 12.30
C LYS A 79 10.63 -4.53 11.99
N PRO A 80 11.62 -4.43 12.91
CA PRO A 80 12.77 -5.33 12.81
C PRO A 80 12.20 -6.73 12.81
N GLY A 81 12.70 -7.60 11.93
CA GLY A 81 12.20 -8.95 11.74
C GLY A 81 11.95 -9.65 13.07
N LYS A 82 10.74 -9.53 13.60
CA LYS A 82 10.21 -10.42 14.60
C LYS A 82 9.96 -11.66 13.77
N GLY A 83 11.02 -12.46 13.63
CA GLY A 83 10.88 -13.84 13.21
C GLY A 83 9.73 -14.36 14.03
N SER A 84 8.60 -14.60 13.38
CA SER A 84 7.49 -15.29 14.02
C SER A 84 8.12 -16.55 14.58
N GLY A 85 8.25 -16.58 15.91
CA GLY A 85 8.80 -17.66 16.69
C GLY A 85 7.87 -18.85 16.65
N LEU A 86 7.71 -19.40 15.46
CA LEU A 86 7.39 -20.79 15.20
C LEU A 86 8.57 -21.20 14.32
N GLY A 87 9.36 -22.19 14.73
CA GLY A 87 10.53 -22.69 14.00
C GLY A 87 10.19 -23.35 12.65
N ILE A 88 9.31 -22.73 11.88
CA ILE A 88 9.00 -23.01 10.49
C ILE A 88 10.22 -22.52 9.71
N PRO A 89 10.96 -23.41 9.02
CA PRO A 89 12.00 -22.99 8.10
C PRO A 89 11.42 -21.95 7.15
N SER A 90 12.11 -20.82 6.96
CA SER A 90 11.75 -19.87 5.90
C SER A 90 11.63 -20.64 4.59
N MET A 91 10.40 -20.91 4.17
CA MET A 91 10.15 -21.59 2.91
C MET A 91 10.85 -20.78 1.82
N PRO A 92 11.58 -21.43 0.88
CA PRO A 92 12.16 -20.72 -0.24
C PRO A 92 11.07 -19.88 -0.90
N ARG A 93 11.31 -18.58 -1.09
CA ARG A 93 10.37 -17.72 -1.81
C ARG A 93 10.13 -18.36 -3.17
N LEU A 94 8.96 -18.96 -3.35
CA LEU A 94 8.58 -19.53 -4.63
C LEU A 94 8.32 -18.34 -5.54
N GLN A 95 9.30 -18.02 -6.38
CA GLN A 95 9.13 -16.98 -7.38
C GLN A 95 8.00 -17.41 -8.30
N PRO A 96 6.99 -16.56 -8.52
CA PRO A 96 5.94 -16.89 -9.47
C PRO A 96 6.58 -17.11 -10.86
N PRO A 97 5.95 -17.93 -11.71
CA PRO A 97 6.42 -18.15 -13.08
C PRO A 97 6.72 -16.84 -13.81
N GLU A 98 7.68 -16.86 -14.73
CA GLU A 98 8.17 -15.65 -15.40
C GLU A 98 7.06 -14.81 -16.04
N ALA A 99 6.03 -15.46 -16.59
CA ALA A 99 4.87 -14.78 -17.16
C ALA A 99 4.19 -13.82 -16.16
N PHE A 100 4.03 -14.21 -14.90
CA PHE A 100 3.43 -13.36 -13.87
C PHE A 100 4.36 -12.21 -13.47
N ARG A 101 5.67 -12.45 -13.43
CA ARG A 101 6.65 -11.40 -13.12
C ARG A 101 6.70 -10.34 -14.22
N ARG A 102 6.69 -10.77 -15.50
CA ARG A 102 6.62 -9.85 -16.65
C ARG A 102 5.33 -9.05 -16.64
N TRP A 103 4.20 -9.70 -16.33
CA TRP A 103 2.92 -9.01 -16.19
C TRP A 103 2.98 -7.92 -15.10
N ASP A 104 3.63 -8.19 -13.95
CA ASP A 104 3.76 -7.19 -12.88
C ASP A 104 4.68 -6.02 -13.25
N THR A 105 5.82 -6.29 -13.91
CA THR A 105 6.76 -5.23 -14.35
C THR A 105 6.21 -4.36 -15.46
N ASP A 106 5.38 -4.96 -16.33
CA ASP A 106 4.74 -4.29 -17.47
C ASP A 106 3.45 -3.59 -17.08
N GLY A 107 2.84 -3.98 -15.96
CA GLY A 107 1.63 -3.39 -15.43
C GLY A 107 1.80 -1.91 -15.10
N GLU A 108 0.70 -1.16 -15.26
CA GLU A 108 0.62 0.26 -14.96
C GLU A 108 0.70 0.50 -13.44
N LEU A 109 -0.44 0.66 -12.79
CA LEU A 109 -0.57 1.05 -11.40
C LEU A 109 -0.83 -0.18 -10.52
N PRO A 110 -0.21 -0.30 -9.34
CA PRO A 110 -0.66 -1.25 -8.34
C PRO A 110 -2.10 -0.91 -7.91
N ARG A 111 -3.05 -1.76 -8.31
CA ARG A 111 -4.45 -1.73 -7.82
C ARG A 111 -4.73 -2.78 -6.76
N SER A 112 -3.75 -3.64 -6.48
CA SER A 112 -3.91 -4.71 -5.51
C SER A 112 -3.94 -4.13 -4.10
N PRO A 113 -4.86 -4.61 -3.25
CA PRO A 113 -4.75 -4.39 -1.81
C PRO A 113 -3.46 -5.04 -1.28
N LEU A 114 -2.93 -4.48 -0.20
CA LEU A 114 -1.84 -5.07 0.57
C LEU A 114 -2.42 -5.95 1.68
N LEU A 115 -1.96 -7.20 1.74
CA LEU A 115 -2.38 -8.17 2.74
C LEU A 115 -1.35 -8.24 3.87
N PRO A 116 -1.75 -8.57 5.12
CA PRO A 116 -0.82 -8.75 6.23
C PRO A 116 0.27 -9.81 5.98
N GLU A 117 -0.02 -10.80 5.15
CA GLU A 117 0.85 -11.93 4.81
C GLU A 117 1.81 -11.62 3.66
N THR A 118 1.66 -10.47 3.00
CA THR A 118 2.53 -10.08 1.88
C THR A 118 3.98 -9.98 2.35
N PRO A 119 4.93 -10.64 1.67
CA PRO A 119 6.34 -10.52 2.02
C PRO A 119 6.81 -9.07 2.04
N ARG A 120 7.69 -8.73 2.98
CA ARG A 120 8.14 -7.35 3.22
C ARG A 120 8.62 -6.63 1.95
N ASP A 121 9.40 -7.30 1.10
CA ASP A 121 9.95 -6.67 -0.10
C ASP A 121 8.88 -6.41 -1.16
N ASP A 122 7.86 -7.28 -1.24
CA ASP A 122 6.72 -7.12 -2.14
C ASP A 122 5.81 -5.99 -1.63
N ALA A 123 5.59 -5.92 -0.31
CA ALA A 123 4.86 -4.83 0.32
C ALA A 123 5.53 -3.47 0.10
N LEU A 124 6.86 -3.40 0.30
CA LEU A 124 7.65 -2.20 0.05
C LEU A 124 7.56 -1.80 -1.42
N THR A 125 7.64 -2.75 -2.34
CA THR A 125 7.49 -2.50 -3.78
C THR A 125 6.13 -1.88 -4.11
N LEU A 126 5.03 -2.42 -3.57
CA LEU A 126 3.68 -1.86 -3.78
C LEU A 126 3.56 -0.43 -3.24
N ILE A 127 4.04 -0.18 -2.02
CA ILE A 127 4.04 1.16 -1.40
C ILE A 127 4.82 2.15 -2.25
N LEU A 128 6.04 1.79 -2.66
CA LEU A 128 6.89 2.67 -3.45
C LEU A 128 6.30 2.99 -4.82
N ARG A 129 5.74 1.99 -5.52
CA ARG A 129 5.08 2.21 -6.82
C ARG A 129 3.92 3.20 -6.71
N LEU A 130 3.02 3.01 -5.74
CA LEU A 130 1.89 3.93 -5.53
C LEU A 130 2.35 5.32 -5.06
N ARG A 131 3.40 5.38 -4.23
CA ARG A 131 3.99 6.64 -3.75
C ARG A 131 4.62 7.44 -4.88
N ALA A 132 5.30 6.79 -5.82
CA ALA A 132 5.85 7.44 -7.01
C ALA A 132 4.74 8.03 -7.90
N GLU A 133 3.66 7.29 -8.17
CA GLU A 133 2.52 7.83 -8.92
C GLU A 133 1.88 9.01 -8.17
N THR A 134 1.66 8.88 -6.86
CA THR A 134 1.07 9.95 -6.05
C THR A 134 1.99 11.20 -6.04
N ALA A 135 3.30 11.01 -5.88
CA ALA A 135 4.28 12.08 -5.95
C ALA A 135 4.28 12.78 -7.32
N PHE A 136 4.16 12.01 -8.41
CA PHE A 136 4.02 12.56 -9.76
C PHE A 136 2.75 13.42 -9.89
N ARG A 137 1.59 12.96 -9.40
CA ARG A 137 0.34 13.75 -9.39
C ARG A 137 0.45 15.05 -8.60
N LEU A 138 1.32 15.08 -7.59
CA LEU A 138 1.61 16.26 -6.77
C LEU A 138 2.77 17.12 -7.32
N GLY A 139 3.36 16.77 -8.48
CA GLY A 139 4.49 17.50 -9.05
C GLY A 139 5.82 17.33 -8.32
N ARG A 140 5.95 16.30 -7.46
CA ARG A 140 7.16 16.04 -6.64
C ARG A 140 8.18 15.19 -7.42
N CYS A 141 8.74 15.76 -8.47
CA CYS A 141 9.58 15.05 -9.45
C CYS A 141 10.84 14.37 -8.84
N GLU A 142 11.53 15.02 -7.91
CA GLU A 142 12.72 14.46 -7.26
C GLU A 142 12.44 13.18 -6.49
N GLU A 143 11.25 13.10 -5.91
CA GLU A 143 10.82 11.90 -5.20
C GLU A 143 10.52 10.75 -6.15
N VAL A 144 9.90 11.04 -7.30
CA VAL A 144 9.68 10.03 -8.35
C VAL A 144 11.02 9.44 -8.80
N ARG A 145 12.03 10.29 -9.03
CA ARG A 145 13.40 9.86 -9.39
C ARG A 145 14.02 9.00 -8.30
N THR A 146 13.94 9.44 -7.05
CA THR A 146 14.48 8.71 -5.89
C THR A 146 13.85 7.33 -5.75
N ILE A 147 12.53 7.24 -5.88
CA ILE A 147 11.80 5.97 -5.78
C ILE A 147 12.12 5.05 -6.96
N ALA A 148 12.16 5.57 -8.18
CA ALA A 148 12.49 4.78 -9.37
C ALA A 148 13.90 4.17 -9.28
N ALA A 149 14.88 4.94 -8.77
CA ALA A 149 16.23 4.45 -8.50
C ALA A 149 16.22 3.34 -7.43
N ARG A 150 15.48 3.52 -6.33
CA ARG A 150 15.33 2.50 -5.28
C ARG A 150 14.71 1.19 -5.78
N LEU A 151 13.82 1.26 -6.76
CA LEU A 151 13.20 0.09 -7.41
C LEU A 151 14.03 -0.48 -8.58
N GLY A 152 15.18 0.15 -8.89
CA GLY A 152 16.12 -0.30 -9.93
C GLY A 152 15.62 -0.08 -11.36
N HIS A 153 14.71 0.88 -11.59
CA HIS A 153 14.14 1.18 -12.91
C HIS A 153 13.51 -0.03 -13.62
N ARG A 154 12.95 -0.99 -12.86
CA ARG A 154 12.44 -2.25 -13.41
C ARG A 154 10.97 -2.19 -13.88
N TYR A 155 10.29 -1.08 -13.63
CA TYR A 155 8.86 -0.95 -13.85
C TYR A 155 8.55 0.05 -14.96
N LYS A 156 7.88 -0.42 -16.02
CA LYS A 156 7.56 0.39 -17.20
C LYS A 156 6.76 1.64 -16.86
N HIS A 157 5.82 1.57 -15.92
CA HIS A 157 5.04 2.74 -15.51
C HIS A 157 5.93 3.85 -14.93
N LEU A 158 6.91 3.52 -14.08
CA LEU A 158 7.84 4.52 -13.52
C LEU A 158 8.72 5.15 -14.60
N GLU A 159 9.20 4.35 -15.55
CA GLU A 159 9.94 4.88 -16.70
C GLU A 159 9.09 5.88 -17.51
N ASN A 160 7.80 5.61 -17.69
CA ASN A 160 6.89 6.51 -18.39
C ASN A 160 6.65 7.80 -17.63
N LEU A 161 6.55 7.75 -16.28
CA LEU A 161 6.49 8.94 -15.45
C LEU A 161 7.75 9.79 -15.61
N LEU A 162 8.94 9.17 -15.53
CA LEU A 162 10.22 9.86 -15.69
C LEU A 162 10.36 10.54 -17.07
N LYS A 163 10.00 9.83 -18.14
CA LYS A 163 9.95 10.41 -19.50
C LYS A 163 9.02 11.62 -19.62
N THR A 164 7.99 11.69 -18.79
CA THR A 164 7.07 12.83 -18.77
C THR A 164 7.63 14.00 -17.98
N ILE A 165 8.37 13.74 -16.91
CA ILE A 165 9.05 14.75 -16.10
C ILE A 165 10.21 15.41 -16.87
N ASP A 166 10.96 14.63 -17.66
CA ASP A 166 12.16 15.11 -18.37
C ASP A 166 11.85 15.76 -19.74
N ARG A 167 10.56 15.97 -20.06
CA ARG A 167 10.10 16.69 -21.26
C ARG A 167 9.93 18.17 -20.99
#